data_AF-A0A510JJT3-F1
#
_entry.id   AF-A0A510JJT3-F1
#
_cell.length_a   1.000
_cell.length_b   1.000
_cell.length_c   1.000
_cell.angle_alpha   90.00
_cell.angle_beta   90.00
_cell.angle_gamma   90.00
#
_symmetry.space_group_name_H-M   'P 1'
#
loop_
_entity.id
_entity.type
_entity.pdbx_description
1 polymer ?
#
loop_
_entity_poly.entity_id
_entity_poly.type
_entity_poly.pdbx_seq_one_letter_code
_entity_poly.pdbx_strand_id
1 'polypeptide(L)'
;MQEKSFIKLLKNYLVFHDRKAIGYSEEEIKKIEKLYDIEVKGDFREFLRIAGRSSDGLLTSTLTFYYSHTTVGDKIREQNYGRKKLKNLKFNNFDKSKIFLLAVEPDSQYYYIDTVNLNVYLYDDNLDDEIIEDTGQDFDSYMLSSIYYFNPKMVPLSIICSGELLPKNIINKDKNVTSYKIDNYLSDDKKNNNSFIYLLKKYLEKNNRQAMGYNDEEIEEIEKFYEITIKDDLKDFFRMAGRSDGGLLGKIGLLFYKNWEVRKRCIFQDDFNGECLVKNKYYTEANCYPFIFFVEDNLYYFVTTRENSEFLESYTKKDRVHCYNMKTRELTHTGKTFNEFMVDLVRKTNPNLEVEEEKIGEMIDIKIDDEDVAGELEEMKIIGSQEERILEQEEAEKFVLTEDAKL
;
A
#
# COMPACT_ATOMS: atom_id res chain seq x y z
N MET A 1 33.22 -23.06 6.49
CA MET A 1 33.60 -21.79 5.83
C MET A 1 32.31 -21.02 5.65
N GLN A 2 32.15 -19.87 6.31
CA GLN A 2 30.92 -19.07 6.19
C GLN A 2 30.75 -18.64 4.72
N GLU A 3 29.56 -18.83 4.16
CA GLU A 3 29.25 -18.43 2.80
C GLU A 3 29.31 -16.90 2.71
N LYS A 4 29.87 -16.38 1.61
CA LYS A 4 30.08 -14.92 1.44
C LYS A 4 28.98 -14.25 0.63
N SER A 5 28.01 -15.02 0.15
CA SER A 5 26.85 -14.54 -0.58
C SER A 5 25.57 -15.07 0.08
N PHE A 6 24.71 -14.17 0.54
CA PHE A 6 23.39 -14.51 1.05
C PHE A 6 22.54 -15.21 -0.01
N ILE A 7 22.54 -14.75 -1.26
CA ILE A 7 21.76 -15.39 -2.34
C ILE A 7 22.17 -16.86 -2.53
N LYS A 8 23.47 -17.14 -2.53
CA LYS A 8 23.97 -18.51 -2.66
C LYS A 8 23.58 -19.36 -1.46
N LEU A 9 23.71 -18.82 -0.25
CA LEU A 9 23.27 -19.48 0.98
C LEU A 9 21.78 -19.82 0.93
N LEU A 10 20.93 -18.88 0.52
CA LEU A 10 19.49 -19.06 0.38
C LEU A 10 19.17 -20.20 -0.61
N LYS A 11 19.79 -20.20 -1.80
CA LYS A 11 19.59 -21.26 -2.79
C LYS A 11 19.99 -22.64 -2.23
N ASN A 12 21.16 -22.73 -1.59
CA ASN A 12 21.64 -23.96 -0.97
C ASN A 12 20.72 -24.45 0.15
N TYR A 13 20.25 -23.55 1.01
CA TYR A 13 19.29 -23.85 2.06
C TYR A 13 18.00 -24.47 1.49
N LEU A 14 17.45 -23.87 0.44
CA LEU A 14 16.21 -24.35 -0.18
C LEU A 14 16.37 -25.75 -0.76
N VAL A 15 17.49 -26.01 -1.44
CA VAL A 15 17.80 -27.35 -1.99
C VAL A 15 18.02 -28.36 -0.89
N PHE A 16 18.86 -28.05 0.10
CA PHE A 16 19.23 -28.98 1.17
C PHE A 16 18.04 -29.40 2.03
N HIS A 17 17.08 -28.50 2.25
CA HIS A 17 15.89 -28.77 3.06
C HIS A 17 14.63 -29.15 2.27
N ASP A 18 14.71 -29.27 0.94
CA ASP A 18 13.56 -29.50 0.04
C ASP A 18 12.43 -28.46 0.26
N ARG A 19 12.81 -27.18 0.20
CA ARG A 19 11.96 -26.01 0.48
C ARG A 19 11.75 -25.15 -0.75
N LYS A 20 10.72 -24.30 -0.72
CA LYS A 20 10.34 -23.43 -1.84
C LYS A 20 10.02 -22.02 -1.36
N ALA A 21 10.95 -21.10 -1.62
CA ALA A 21 10.71 -19.67 -1.44
C ALA A 21 9.70 -19.13 -2.45
N ILE A 22 9.10 -17.98 -2.11
CA ILE A 22 8.14 -17.26 -2.93
C ILE A 22 8.66 -15.83 -3.09
N GLY A 23 8.83 -15.38 -4.33
CA GLY A 23 9.24 -14.02 -4.65
C GLY A 23 8.28 -13.29 -5.56
N TYR A 24 8.76 -12.16 -6.07
CA TYR A 24 8.06 -11.24 -6.96
C TYR A 24 8.46 -11.46 -8.42
N SER A 25 7.50 -11.29 -9.32
CA SER A 25 7.79 -11.14 -10.74
C SER A 25 8.40 -9.76 -11.04
N GLU A 26 9.02 -9.60 -12.21
CA GLU A 26 9.62 -8.32 -12.61
C GLU A 26 8.59 -7.19 -12.72
N GLU A 27 7.39 -7.49 -13.21
CA GLU A 27 6.29 -6.52 -13.25
C GLU A 27 5.89 -6.07 -11.83
N GLU A 28 5.85 -7.00 -10.87
CA GLU A 28 5.57 -6.67 -9.48
C GLU A 28 6.71 -5.86 -8.85
N ILE A 29 7.97 -6.19 -9.15
CA ILE A 29 9.12 -5.42 -8.67
C ILE A 29 9.04 -3.96 -9.14
N LYS A 30 8.69 -3.70 -10.41
CA LYS A 30 8.47 -2.33 -10.92
C LYS A 30 7.33 -1.60 -10.20
N LYS A 31 6.24 -2.31 -9.88
CA LYS A 31 5.16 -1.75 -9.03
C LYS A 31 5.65 -1.42 -7.63
N ILE A 32 6.50 -2.26 -7.03
CA ILE A 32 7.10 -2.03 -5.71
C ILE A 32 8.00 -0.80 -5.75
N GLU A 33 8.86 -0.66 -6.76
CA GLU A 33 9.71 0.51 -6.95
C GLU A 33 8.89 1.81 -6.97
N LYS A 34 7.79 1.82 -7.73
CA LYS A 34 6.90 2.99 -7.80
C LYS A 34 6.14 3.24 -6.50
N LEU A 35 5.56 2.20 -5.88
CA LEU A 35 4.75 2.32 -4.68
C LEU A 35 5.55 2.73 -3.44
N TYR A 36 6.77 2.23 -3.31
CA TYR A 36 7.67 2.57 -2.21
C TYR A 36 8.59 3.73 -2.54
N ASP A 37 8.66 4.16 -3.80
CA ASP A 37 9.63 5.16 -4.27
C ASP A 37 11.05 4.71 -3.90
N ILE A 38 11.47 3.58 -4.49
CA ILE A 38 12.76 2.90 -4.30
C ILE A 38 13.41 2.50 -5.63
N GLU A 39 14.63 1.97 -5.58
CA GLU A 39 15.35 1.38 -6.73
C GLU A 39 15.72 -0.07 -6.40
N VAL A 40 15.14 -1.05 -7.09
CA VAL A 40 15.35 -2.46 -6.80
C VAL A 40 16.40 -3.02 -7.77
N LYS A 41 17.64 -3.18 -7.28
CA LYS A 41 18.78 -3.65 -8.09
C LYS A 41 19.71 -4.60 -7.33
N GLY A 42 20.63 -5.22 -8.07
CA GLY A 42 21.67 -6.11 -7.52
C GLY A 42 21.08 -7.27 -6.70
N ASP A 43 21.74 -7.60 -5.59
CA ASP A 43 21.32 -8.70 -4.71
C ASP A 43 19.98 -8.43 -4.02
N PHE A 44 19.60 -7.15 -3.83
CA PHE A 44 18.28 -6.81 -3.31
C PHE A 44 17.17 -7.19 -4.29
N ARG A 45 17.38 -6.98 -5.59
CA ARG A 45 16.46 -7.43 -6.64
C ARG A 45 16.37 -8.95 -6.70
N GLU A 46 17.51 -9.64 -6.70
CA GLU A 46 17.56 -11.10 -6.76
C GLU A 46 16.88 -11.72 -5.53
N PHE A 47 17.03 -11.11 -4.35
CA PHE A 47 16.28 -11.49 -3.16
C PHE A 47 14.78 -11.33 -3.35
N LEU A 48 14.29 -10.17 -3.81
CA LEU A 48 12.86 -9.96 -4.01
C LEU A 48 12.27 -10.97 -5.01
N ARG A 49 13.03 -11.32 -6.05
CA ARG A 49 12.64 -12.31 -7.06
C ARG A 49 12.54 -13.74 -6.54
N ILE A 50 13.44 -14.14 -5.63
CA ILE A 50 13.47 -15.52 -5.10
C ILE A 50 12.57 -15.67 -3.87
N ALA A 51 12.68 -14.73 -2.93
CA ALA A 51 12.15 -14.87 -1.58
C ALA A 51 11.42 -13.62 -1.06
N GLY A 52 11.16 -12.60 -1.87
CA GLY A 52 10.57 -11.34 -1.39
C GLY A 52 9.24 -11.47 -0.65
N ARG A 53 8.48 -12.56 -0.84
CA ARG A 53 7.24 -12.86 -0.10
C ARG A 53 7.41 -13.86 1.02
N SER A 54 8.30 -14.84 0.83
CA SER A 54 8.64 -15.86 1.84
C SER A 54 9.95 -16.54 1.48
N SER A 55 10.82 -16.72 2.47
CA SER A 55 12.03 -17.53 2.36
C SER A 55 11.81 -19.00 2.77
N ASP A 56 10.56 -19.41 2.99
CA ASP A 56 10.17 -20.75 3.45
C ASP A 56 10.90 -21.24 4.71
N GLY A 57 11.07 -20.33 5.68
CA GLY A 57 11.58 -20.67 7.02
C GLY A 57 13.08 -20.47 7.24
N LEU A 58 13.83 -19.86 6.30
CA LEU A 58 15.20 -19.41 6.56
C LEU A 58 15.26 -18.14 7.43
N LEU A 59 14.49 -17.12 7.04
CA LEU A 59 14.48 -15.77 7.60
C LEU A 59 13.28 -15.56 8.54
N THR A 60 13.44 -14.63 9.49
CA THR A 60 12.42 -14.34 10.51
C THR A 60 11.50 -13.18 10.12
N SER A 61 10.49 -12.90 10.94
CA SER A 61 9.56 -11.77 10.77
C SER A 61 10.18 -10.40 11.07
N THR A 62 11.47 -10.31 11.39
CA THR A 62 12.18 -9.04 11.60
C THR A 62 12.25 -8.21 10.31
N LEU A 63 12.30 -8.87 9.15
CA LEU A 63 12.25 -8.20 7.87
C LEU A 63 10.86 -7.63 7.59
N THR A 64 10.79 -6.36 7.23
CA THR A 64 9.54 -5.63 6.96
C THR A 64 8.72 -6.28 5.83
N PHE A 65 9.39 -7.02 4.94
CA PHE A 65 8.74 -7.84 3.90
C PHE A 65 7.77 -8.88 4.48
N TYR A 66 8.16 -9.56 5.56
CA TYR A 66 7.48 -10.75 6.08
C TYR A 66 6.58 -10.49 7.28
N TYR A 67 6.40 -9.22 7.65
CA TYR A 67 5.57 -8.86 8.78
C TYR A 67 4.07 -9.01 8.42
N SER A 68 3.55 -10.23 8.62
CA SER A 68 2.21 -10.66 8.19
C SER A 68 1.05 -9.93 8.87
N HIS A 69 1.30 -9.23 9.98
CA HIS A 69 0.28 -8.47 10.72
C HIS A 69 0.09 -7.04 10.21
N THR A 70 0.81 -6.63 9.17
CA THR A 70 0.67 -5.29 8.55
C THR A 70 0.10 -5.38 7.15
N THR A 71 -0.81 -4.47 6.83
CA THR A 71 -1.26 -4.25 5.46
C THR A 71 -0.17 -3.56 4.65
N VAL A 72 -0.30 -3.56 3.32
CA VAL A 72 0.61 -2.81 2.44
C VAL A 72 0.54 -1.31 2.74
N GLY A 73 -0.66 -0.80 3.08
CA GLY A 73 -0.86 0.57 3.51
C GLY A 73 -0.07 0.92 4.77
N ASP A 74 -0.06 0.04 5.77
CA ASP A 74 0.72 0.21 7.00
C ASP A 74 2.21 0.33 6.69
N LYS A 75 2.73 -0.56 5.85
CA LYS A 75 4.15 -0.53 5.45
C LYS A 75 4.51 0.78 4.75
N ILE A 76 3.62 1.33 3.92
CA ILE A 76 3.83 2.62 3.26
C ILE A 76 3.87 3.76 4.29
N ARG A 77 2.94 3.77 5.26
CA ARG A 77 2.90 4.77 6.33
C ARG A 77 4.12 4.69 7.23
N GLU A 78 4.50 3.50 7.66
CA GLU A 78 5.71 3.25 8.44
C GLU A 78 6.97 3.71 7.69
N GLN A 79 7.07 3.36 6.41
CA GLN A 79 8.17 3.83 5.55
C GLN A 79 8.23 5.36 5.47
N ASN A 80 7.07 6.02 5.34
CA ASN A 80 6.97 7.48 5.27
C ASN A 80 7.32 8.13 6.62
N TYR A 81 6.86 7.55 7.72
CA TYR A 81 7.19 7.98 9.07
C TYR A 81 8.71 7.90 9.31
N GLY A 82 9.31 6.75 9.01
CA GLY A 82 10.76 6.54 9.06
C GLY A 82 11.49 7.59 8.23
N ARG A 83 11.11 7.79 6.96
CA ARG A 83 11.68 8.83 6.08
C ARG A 83 11.60 10.23 6.69
N LYS A 84 10.47 10.64 7.24
CA LYS A 84 10.33 11.94 7.92
C LYS A 84 11.25 12.06 9.13
N LYS A 85 11.37 10.99 9.91
CA LYS A 85 12.29 10.93 11.06
C LYS A 85 13.74 11.09 10.59
N LEU A 86 14.19 10.29 9.62
CA LEU A 86 15.56 10.36 9.10
C LEU A 86 15.92 11.76 8.54
N LYS A 87 14.95 12.43 7.91
CA LYS A 87 15.11 13.81 7.44
C LYS A 87 15.37 14.78 8.60
N ASN A 88 14.66 14.63 9.72
CA ASN A 88 14.84 15.48 10.91
C ASN A 88 16.19 15.26 11.58
N LEU A 89 16.71 14.03 11.53
CA LEU A 89 18.03 13.64 12.05
C LEU A 89 19.19 14.08 11.14
N LYS A 90 18.91 14.85 10.08
CA LYS A 90 19.89 15.36 9.10
C LYS A 90 20.74 14.26 8.47
N PHE A 91 20.12 13.12 8.15
CA PHE A 91 20.76 12.08 7.37
C PHE A 91 21.36 12.66 6.07
N ASN A 92 22.70 12.63 5.96
CA ASN A 92 23.39 13.18 4.79
C ASN A 92 22.96 12.40 3.54
N ASN A 93 22.56 13.13 2.49
CA ASN A 93 21.98 12.60 1.24
C ASN A 93 20.51 12.14 1.28
N PHE A 94 19.74 12.42 2.34
CA PHE A 94 18.31 12.07 2.42
C PHE A 94 17.51 12.44 1.15
N ASP A 95 17.69 13.66 0.64
CA ASP A 95 16.94 14.17 -0.54
C ASP A 95 17.29 13.43 -1.85
N LYS A 96 18.35 12.63 -1.87
CA LYS A 96 18.79 11.81 -3.02
C LYS A 96 18.63 10.31 -2.79
N SER A 97 18.63 9.88 -1.53
CA SER A 97 18.57 8.48 -1.15
C SER A 97 17.13 7.97 -1.23
N LYS A 98 16.95 6.82 -1.88
CA LYS A 98 15.67 6.13 -1.88
C LYS A 98 15.64 5.11 -0.75
N ILE A 99 15.50 5.60 0.47
CA ILE A 99 15.62 4.78 1.68
C ILE A 99 14.41 3.86 1.84
N PHE A 100 14.65 2.59 2.17
CA PHE A 100 13.66 1.58 2.50
C PHE A 100 13.91 1.03 3.91
N LEU A 101 12.86 0.83 4.72
CA LEU A 101 12.95 0.16 6.01
C LEU A 101 13.06 -1.33 5.74
N LEU A 102 14.26 -1.87 5.94
CA LEU A 102 14.60 -3.24 5.64
C LEU A 102 14.11 -4.20 6.73
N ALA A 103 14.32 -3.81 7.99
CA ALA A 103 13.97 -4.62 9.13
C ALA A 103 13.68 -3.78 10.38
N VAL A 104 12.86 -4.36 11.25
CA VAL A 104 12.71 -3.94 12.64
C VAL A 104 13.13 -5.12 13.51
N GLU A 105 14.29 -5.00 14.13
CA GLU A 105 14.85 -5.99 15.02
C GLU A 105 14.40 -5.74 16.48
N PRO A 106 14.65 -6.68 17.41
CA PRO A 106 14.37 -6.47 18.83
C PRO A 106 15.02 -5.17 19.36
N ASP A 107 14.55 -4.72 20.52
CA ASP A 107 15.06 -3.52 21.17
C ASP A 107 14.94 -2.26 20.28
N SER A 108 13.84 -2.14 19.53
CA SER A 108 13.51 -0.94 18.75
C SER A 108 14.63 -0.51 17.77
N GLN A 109 15.32 -1.49 17.18
CA GLN A 109 16.37 -1.26 16.19
C GLN A 109 15.80 -1.30 14.77
N TYR A 110 15.89 -0.17 14.08
CA TYR A 110 15.35 0.02 12.74
C TYR A 110 16.48 0.05 11.72
N TYR A 111 16.52 -0.96 10.85
CA TYR A 111 17.51 -1.04 9.79
C TYR A 111 16.92 -0.52 8.48
N TYR A 112 17.61 0.45 7.89
CA TYR A 112 17.23 1.09 6.64
C TYR A 112 18.27 0.79 5.56
N ILE A 113 17.85 0.54 4.33
CA ILE A 113 18.73 0.43 3.17
C ILE A 113 18.55 1.65 2.27
N ASP A 114 19.65 2.30 1.88
CA ASP A 114 19.64 3.24 0.75
C ASP A 114 19.65 2.42 -0.53
N THR A 115 18.49 2.27 -1.17
CA THR A 115 18.36 1.37 -2.33
C THR A 115 19.13 1.84 -3.57
N VAL A 116 19.63 3.08 -3.58
CA VAL A 116 20.51 3.60 -4.64
C VAL A 116 21.95 3.14 -4.46
N ASN A 117 22.48 3.16 -3.23
CA ASN A 117 23.88 2.82 -2.94
C ASN A 117 24.06 1.43 -2.31
N LEU A 118 22.95 0.80 -1.90
CA LEU A 118 22.83 -0.49 -1.23
C LEU A 118 23.48 -0.57 0.17
N ASN A 119 23.84 0.57 0.77
CA ASN A 119 24.33 0.64 2.15
C ASN A 119 23.18 0.51 3.15
N VAL A 120 23.46 -0.18 4.27
CA VAL A 120 22.54 -0.36 5.38
C VAL A 120 22.89 0.59 6.53
N TYR A 121 21.86 1.16 7.13
CA TYR A 121 21.93 2.13 8.22
C TYR A 121 21.10 1.64 9.39
N LEU A 122 21.55 1.91 10.61
CA LEU A 122 20.85 1.59 11.84
C LEU A 122 20.35 2.87 12.51
N TYR A 123 19.09 2.86 12.91
CA TYR A 123 18.53 3.80 13.87
C TYR A 123 18.04 3.02 15.09
N ASP A 124 18.62 3.28 16.26
CA ASP A 124 18.22 2.68 17.53
C ASP A 124 17.37 3.67 18.33
N ASP A 125 16.08 3.37 18.50
CA ASP A 125 15.14 4.27 19.18
C ASP A 125 15.32 4.32 20.71
N ASN A 126 16.17 3.47 21.28
CA ASN A 126 16.49 3.47 22.70
C ASN A 126 17.71 4.34 23.06
N LEU A 127 18.45 4.84 22.05
CA LEU A 127 19.59 5.70 22.28
C LEU A 127 19.18 7.18 22.29
N ASP A 128 19.62 7.90 23.32
CA ASP A 128 19.26 9.31 23.54
C ASP A 128 19.78 10.27 22.45
N ASP A 129 20.81 9.86 21.69
CA ASP A 129 21.52 10.75 20.78
C ASP A 129 20.80 10.97 19.43
N GLU A 130 19.70 10.25 19.17
CA GLU A 130 18.92 10.29 17.91
C GLU A 130 19.81 10.26 16.64
N ILE A 131 20.82 9.38 16.62
CA ILE A 131 21.78 9.26 15.51
C ILE A 131 21.36 8.11 14.59
N ILE A 132 21.63 8.28 13.29
CA ILE A 132 21.61 7.19 12.31
C ILE A 132 23.04 6.80 12.01
N GLU A 133 23.36 5.53 12.19
CA GLU A 133 24.70 4.99 12.02
C GLU A 133 24.81 4.25 10.69
N ASP A 134 25.91 4.47 9.97
CA ASP A 134 26.30 3.62 8.85
C ASP A 134 26.85 2.31 9.43
N THR A 135 26.23 1.18 9.11
CA THR A 135 26.65 -0.11 9.68
C THR A 135 27.92 -0.65 9.00
N GLY A 136 28.35 -0.04 7.88
CA GLY A 136 29.41 -0.54 7.02
C GLY A 136 29.03 -1.80 6.25
N GLN A 137 27.74 -2.17 6.25
CA GLN A 137 27.22 -3.35 5.56
C GLN A 137 26.46 -2.96 4.30
N ASP A 138 26.59 -3.78 3.27
CA ASP A 138 25.65 -3.82 2.16
C ASP A 138 24.48 -4.77 2.47
N PHE A 139 23.51 -4.86 1.56
CA PHE A 139 22.36 -5.77 1.69
C PHE A 139 22.79 -7.21 1.98
N ASP A 140 23.74 -7.76 1.22
CA ASP A 140 24.14 -9.17 1.34
C ASP A 140 24.80 -9.45 2.69
N SER A 141 25.73 -8.59 3.12
CA SER A 141 26.43 -8.69 4.41
C SER A 141 25.47 -8.54 5.59
N TYR A 142 24.48 -7.66 5.49
CA TYR A 142 23.43 -7.52 6.50
C TYR A 142 22.58 -8.79 6.59
N MET A 143 22.09 -9.31 5.46
CA MET A 143 21.24 -10.50 5.43
C MET A 143 21.96 -11.74 5.98
N LEU A 144 23.24 -11.92 5.66
CA LEU A 144 24.09 -12.96 6.26
C LEU A 144 24.18 -12.80 7.77
N SER A 145 24.48 -11.58 8.26
CA SER A 145 24.59 -11.29 9.69
C SER A 145 23.29 -11.58 10.43
N SER A 146 22.16 -11.18 9.84
CA SER A 146 20.82 -11.44 10.39
C SER A 146 20.53 -12.95 10.49
N ILE A 147 20.86 -13.75 9.48
CA ILE A 147 20.72 -15.22 9.54
C ILE A 147 21.62 -15.80 10.64
N TYR A 148 22.89 -15.42 10.69
CA TYR A 148 23.80 -15.95 11.71
C TYR A 148 23.37 -15.59 13.13
N TYR A 149 22.68 -14.47 13.31
CA TYR A 149 22.15 -14.07 14.59
C TYR A 149 20.84 -14.80 14.95
N PHE A 150 19.83 -14.77 14.07
CA PHE A 150 18.49 -15.28 14.37
C PHE A 150 18.29 -16.77 14.06
N ASN A 151 19.03 -17.32 13.10
CA ASN A 151 18.97 -18.73 12.70
C ASN A 151 20.38 -19.31 12.42
N PRO A 152 21.29 -19.32 13.42
CA PRO A 152 22.69 -19.75 13.24
C PRO A 152 22.84 -21.20 12.75
N LYS A 153 21.86 -22.06 13.06
CA LYS A 153 21.85 -23.47 12.63
C LYS A 153 21.28 -23.65 11.23
N MET A 154 20.71 -22.60 10.65
CA MET A 154 20.06 -22.58 9.33
C MET A 154 19.08 -23.73 9.16
N VAL A 155 18.34 -24.05 10.22
CA VAL A 155 17.29 -25.05 10.18
C VAL A 155 15.97 -24.37 9.85
N PRO A 156 15.00 -25.08 9.24
CA PRO A 156 13.66 -24.54 9.05
C PRO A 156 13.06 -24.02 10.35
N LEU A 157 12.72 -22.73 10.36
CA LEU A 157 12.02 -22.10 11.46
C LEU A 157 10.62 -22.72 11.60
N SER A 158 10.15 -22.82 12.85
CA SER A 158 8.84 -23.40 13.17
C SER A 158 7.68 -22.55 12.65
N ILE A 159 7.89 -21.24 12.51
CA ILE A 159 6.93 -20.30 11.97
C ILE A 159 7.47 -19.78 10.64
N ILE A 160 6.80 -20.17 9.56
CA ILE A 160 7.10 -19.65 8.22
C ILE A 160 6.41 -18.31 8.09
N CYS A 161 7.21 -17.25 8.00
CA CYS A 161 6.70 -15.90 7.83
C CYS A 161 6.47 -15.63 6.34
N SER A 162 5.37 -14.94 6.04
CA SER A 162 5.10 -14.44 4.70
C SER A 162 4.51 -13.05 4.77
N GLY A 163 4.69 -12.27 3.71
CA GLY A 163 4.08 -10.95 3.62
C GLY A 163 4.01 -10.45 2.20
N GLU A 164 3.47 -9.25 2.07
CA GLU A 164 3.18 -8.64 0.78
C GLU A 164 3.55 -7.15 0.79
N LEU A 165 4.05 -6.65 -0.34
CA LEU A 165 4.42 -5.26 -0.61
C LEU A 165 3.46 -4.63 -1.63
N LEU A 166 2.60 -5.39 -2.28
CA LEU A 166 1.62 -4.87 -3.25
C LEU A 166 0.19 -5.17 -2.83
N PRO A 167 -0.77 -4.26 -3.07
CA PRO A 167 -2.17 -4.61 -2.97
C PRO A 167 -2.49 -5.81 -3.88
N LYS A 168 -3.50 -6.58 -3.51
CA LYS A 168 -3.94 -7.71 -4.33
C LYS A 168 -4.27 -7.26 -5.75
N ASN A 169 -3.67 -7.92 -6.74
CA ASN A 169 -4.00 -7.67 -8.14
C ASN A 169 -5.39 -8.25 -8.46
N ILE A 170 -6.37 -7.38 -8.71
CA ILE A 170 -7.77 -7.75 -8.94
C ILE A 170 -8.18 -7.30 -10.35
N ILE A 171 -8.63 -8.25 -11.18
CA ILE A 171 -9.08 -7.95 -12.54
C ILE A 171 -10.59 -7.68 -12.54
N ASN A 172 -10.98 -6.41 -12.58
CA ASN A 172 -12.38 -6.02 -12.73
C ASN A 172 -12.77 -5.79 -14.20
N LYS A 173 -13.33 -6.82 -14.82
CA LYS A 173 -13.83 -6.76 -16.22
C LYS A 173 -15.13 -5.95 -16.35
N ASP A 174 -15.89 -5.82 -15.26
CA ASP A 174 -17.23 -5.20 -15.23
C ASP A 174 -17.23 -3.81 -14.57
N LYS A 175 -16.09 -3.11 -14.64
CA LYS A 175 -15.89 -1.78 -14.04
C LYS A 175 -16.80 -0.70 -14.63
N ASN A 176 -17.26 -0.87 -15.86
CA ASN A 176 -18.15 0.08 -16.52
C ASN A 176 -19.56 0.00 -15.91
N VAL A 177 -20.16 1.17 -15.70
CA VAL A 177 -21.48 1.33 -15.08
C VAL A 177 -22.37 2.12 -16.02
N THR A 178 -23.48 1.50 -16.43
CA THR A 178 -24.51 2.10 -17.30
C THR A 178 -25.73 2.50 -16.48
N SER A 179 -26.59 3.34 -17.06
CA SER A 179 -27.91 3.65 -16.46
C SER A 179 -28.73 2.38 -16.18
N TYR A 180 -28.67 1.38 -17.07
CA TYR A 180 -29.33 0.09 -16.90
C TYR A 180 -28.80 -0.70 -15.69
N LYS A 181 -27.48 -0.72 -15.48
CA LYS A 181 -26.87 -1.38 -14.30
C LYS A 181 -27.33 -0.70 -13.00
N ILE A 182 -27.44 0.63 -13.00
CA ILE A 182 -27.94 1.39 -11.85
C ILE A 182 -29.43 1.09 -11.59
N ASP A 183 -30.27 0.99 -12.61
CA ASP A 183 -31.70 0.68 -12.44
C ASP A 183 -31.95 -0.68 -11.78
N ASN A 184 -31.14 -1.68 -12.11
CA ASN A 184 -31.20 -3.01 -11.51
C ASN A 184 -30.62 -3.04 -10.08
N TYR A 185 -29.82 -2.04 -9.72
CA TYR A 185 -29.18 -1.93 -8.40
C TYR A 185 -30.04 -1.16 -7.40
N LEU A 186 -30.59 -0.01 -7.81
CA LEU A 186 -31.31 0.89 -6.93
C LEU A 186 -32.68 0.34 -6.53
N SER A 187 -32.94 0.32 -5.23
CA SER A 187 -34.28 0.15 -4.68
C SER A 187 -35.19 1.33 -5.04
N ASP A 188 -36.50 1.08 -5.09
CA ASP A 188 -37.46 2.10 -5.57
C ASP A 188 -37.51 3.35 -4.69
N ASP A 189 -37.26 3.23 -3.39
CA ASP A 189 -37.18 4.36 -2.46
C ASP A 189 -35.99 5.28 -2.75
N LYS A 190 -34.88 4.76 -3.30
CA LYS A 190 -33.70 5.55 -3.70
C LYS A 190 -33.82 6.15 -5.11
N LYS A 191 -34.88 5.87 -5.88
CA LYS A 191 -35.10 6.42 -7.25
C LYS A 191 -35.72 7.82 -7.23
N ASN A 192 -35.07 8.77 -6.56
CA ASN A 192 -35.55 10.15 -6.45
C ASN A 192 -34.40 11.17 -6.55
N ASN A 193 -34.73 12.45 -6.79
CA ASN A 193 -33.72 13.52 -7.00
C ASN A 193 -32.95 13.94 -5.72
N ASN A 194 -33.15 13.24 -4.61
CA ASN A 194 -32.33 13.34 -3.40
C ASN A 194 -31.34 12.18 -3.29
N SER A 195 -31.19 11.34 -4.32
CA SER A 195 -30.16 10.30 -4.42
C SER A 195 -29.12 10.68 -5.46
N PHE A 196 -27.85 10.71 -5.06
CA PHE A 196 -26.73 10.96 -5.98
C PHE A 196 -26.70 9.90 -7.10
N ILE A 197 -26.87 8.62 -6.76
CA ILE A 197 -26.82 7.52 -7.72
C ILE A 197 -27.96 7.64 -8.74
N TYR A 198 -29.13 8.15 -8.33
CA TYR A 198 -30.23 8.42 -9.25
C TYR A 198 -29.96 9.62 -10.17
N LEU A 199 -29.34 10.68 -9.66
CA LEU A 199 -28.89 11.81 -10.49
C LEU A 199 -27.83 11.37 -11.51
N LEU A 200 -26.89 10.52 -11.07
CA LEU A 200 -25.91 9.87 -11.96
C LEU A 200 -26.60 9.08 -13.06
N LYS A 201 -27.56 8.22 -12.72
CA LYS A 201 -28.34 7.47 -13.71
C LYS A 201 -28.96 8.39 -14.77
N LYS A 202 -29.65 9.45 -14.34
CA LYS A 202 -30.28 10.43 -15.24
C LYS A 202 -29.27 11.09 -16.16
N TYR A 203 -28.12 11.47 -15.63
CA TYR A 203 -27.04 12.05 -16.41
C TYR A 203 -26.49 11.08 -17.45
N LEU A 204 -26.19 9.83 -17.05
CA LEU A 204 -25.65 8.81 -17.96
C LEU A 204 -26.64 8.51 -19.10
N GLU A 205 -27.94 8.41 -18.78
CA GLU A 205 -29.00 8.18 -19.76
C GLU A 205 -29.19 9.37 -20.71
N LYS A 206 -29.30 10.59 -20.17
CA LYS A 206 -29.47 11.82 -20.97
C LYS A 206 -28.32 12.02 -21.96
N ASN A 207 -27.09 11.71 -21.54
CA ASN A 207 -25.88 12.06 -22.28
C ASN A 207 -25.21 10.87 -22.97
N ASN A 208 -25.81 9.67 -22.93
CA ASN A 208 -25.22 8.43 -23.46
C ASN A 208 -23.78 8.19 -22.95
N ARG A 209 -23.60 8.34 -21.63
CA ARG A 209 -22.31 8.17 -20.95
C ARG A 209 -22.29 6.90 -20.11
N GLN A 210 -21.10 6.52 -19.66
CA GLN A 210 -20.89 5.47 -18.67
C GLN A 210 -20.05 6.02 -17.52
N ALA A 211 -20.30 5.51 -16.32
CA ALA A 211 -19.45 5.73 -15.15
C ALA A 211 -18.52 4.53 -14.97
N MET A 212 -17.59 4.63 -14.01
CA MET A 212 -16.70 3.54 -13.64
C MET A 212 -16.67 3.35 -12.13
N GLY A 213 -16.87 2.11 -11.68
CA GLY A 213 -16.89 1.76 -10.27
C GLY A 213 -15.97 0.60 -9.90
N TYR A 214 -15.90 0.32 -8.60
CA TYR A 214 -15.16 -0.78 -7.99
C TYR A 214 -16.08 -1.99 -7.78
N ASN A 215 -15.55 -3.21 -7.93
CA ASN A 215 -16.25 -4.41 -7.47
C ASN A 215 -16.02 -4.63 -5.97
N ASP A 216 -16.70 -5.61 -5.37
CA ASP A 216 -16.61 -5.84 -3.92
C ASP A 216 -15.21 -6.26 -3.47
N GLU A 217 -14.50 -7.05 -4.26
CA GLU A 217 -13.14 -7.48 -3.94
C GLU A 217 -12.14 -6.30 -3.95
N GLU A 218 -12.29 -5.39 -4.90
CA GLU A 218 -11.49 -4.14 -4.96
C GLU A 218 -11.82 -3.22 -3.80
N ILE A 219 -13.11 -3.12 -3.42
CA ILE A 219 -13.52 -2.32 -2.26
C ILE A 219 -12.89 -2.90 -0.99
N GLU A 220 -12.92 -4.21 -0.78
CA GLU A 220 -12.27 -4.86 0.37
C GLU A 220 -10.76 -4.61 0.40
N GLU A 221 -10.11 -4.59 -0.77
CA GLU A 221 -8.68 -4.30 -0.85
C GLU A 221 -8.36 -2.81 -0.57
N ILE A 222 -9.23 -1.90 -1.03
CA ILE A 222 -9.17 -0.47 -0.67
C ILE A 222 -9.36 -0.30 0.84
N GLU A 223 -10.33 -0.98 1.44
CA GLU A 223 -10.59 -0.92 2.88
C GLU A 223 -9.35 -1.33 3.69
N LYS A 224 -8.67 -2.42 3.28
CA LYS A 224 -7.41 -2.85 3.90
C LYS A 224 -6.29 -1.83 3.71
N PHE A 225 -6.08 -1.37 2.47
CA PHE A 225 -4.96 -0.50 2.14
C PHE A 225 -5.04 0.89 2.81
N TYR A 226 -6.25 1.45 2.91
CA TYR A 226 -6.47 2.75 3.54
C TYR A 226 -6.90 2.65 5.00
N GLU A 227 -7.09 1.43 5.54
CA GLU A 227 -7.63 1.15 6.87
C GLU A 227 -8.96 1.86 7.18
N ILE A 228 -9.90 1.74 6.24
CA ILE A 228 -11.23 2.35 6.31
C ILE A 228 -12.32 1.28 6.17
N THR A 229 -13.56 1.60 6.57
CA THR A 229 -14.76 0.83 6.22
C THR A 229 -15.64 1.63 5.25
N ILE A 230 -16.00 1.00 4.13
CA ILE A 230 -16.83 1.53 3.06
C ILE A 230 -18.18 0.82 3.12
N LYS A 231 -19.18 1.53 3.68
CA LYS A 231 -20.54 1.02 3.89
C LYS A 231 -21.60 1.95 3.28
N ASP A 232 -22.84 1.48 3.26
CA ASP A 232 -24.03 2.27 2.95
C ASP A 232 -23.88 3.13 1.67
N ASP A 233 -24.18 4.43 1.73
CA ASP A 233 -24.17 5.31 0.54
C ASP A 233 -22.77 5.52 -0.04
N LEU A 234 -21.72 5.40 0.79
CA LEU A 234 -20.33 5.45 0.32
C LEU A 234 -20.00 4.20 -0.51
N LYS A 235 -20.48 3.02 -0.07
CA LYS A 235 -20.31 1.77 -0.83
C LYS A 235 -21.06 1.81 -2.16
N ASP A 236 -22.29 2.32 -2.16
CA ASP A 236 -23.07 2.56 -3.38
C ASP A 236 -22.30 3.46 -4.35
N PHE A 237 -21.71 4.54 -3.84
CA PHE A 237 -20.87 5.44 -4.64
C PHE A 237 -19.65 4.74 -5.22
N PHE A 238 -18.89 3.98 -4.41
CA PHE A 238 -17.71 3.25 -4.88
C PHE A 238 -18.06 2.26 -6.00
N ARG A 239 -19.16 1.52 -5.85
CA ARG A 239 -19.63 0.56 -6.85
C ARG A 239 -20.07 1.18 -8.16
N MET A 240 -20.67 2.38 -8.12
CA MET A 240 -21.29 2.99 -9.29
C MET A 240 -20.41 4.05 -9.97
N ALA A 241 -19.58 4.74 -9.18
CA ALA A 241 -18.81 5.90 -9.62
C ALA A 241 -17.46 6.04 -8.94
N GLY A 242 -16.94 5.03 -8.22
CA GLY A 242 -15.72 5.16 -7.42
C GLY A 242 -14.46 5.57 -8.21
N ARG A 243 -14.41 5.27 -9.51
CA ARG A 243 -13.29 5.63 -10.41
C ARG A 243 -13.59 6.83 -11.29
N SER A 244 -14.84 6.95 -11.74
CA SER A 244 -15.35 8.04 -12.59
C SER A 244 -16.87 8.09 -12.47
N ASP A 245 -17.45 9.29 -12.44
CA ASP A 245 -18.88 9.53 -12.54
C ASP A 245 -19.36 9.79 -13.98
N GLY A 246 -18.49 9.55 -14.98
CA GLY A 246 -18.75 9.81 -16.39
C GLY A 246 -18.76 11.30 -16.75
N GLY A 247 -18.21 12.17 -15.88
CA GLY A 247 -18.17 13.61 -16.05
C GLY A 247 -19.33 14.37 -15.39
N LEU A 248 -20.13 13.73 -14.53
CA LEU A 248 -21.27 14.39 -13.88
C LEU A 248 -20.84 15.64 -13.07
N LEU A 249 -19.78 15.54 -12.28
CA LEU A 249 -19.25 16.64 -11.45
C LEU A 249 -18.21 17.51 -12.20
N GLY A 250 -17.89 17.15 -13.44
CA GLY A 250 -17.02 17.90 -14.34
C GLY A 250 -15.67 18.28 -13.74
N LYS A 251 -15.38 19.58 -13.71
CA LYS A 251 -14.08 20.09 -13.23
C LYS A 251 -13.86 19.93 -11.74
N ILE A 252 -14.92 19.76 -10.95
CA ILE A 252 -14.83 19.58 -9.49
C ILE A 252 -14.25 18.19 -9.23
N GLY A 253 -12.96 18.16 -8.95
CA GLY A 253 -12.23 16.92 -8.72
C GLY A 253 -12.43 16.44 -7.29
N LEU A 254 -13.33 15.46 -7.10
CA LEU A 254 -13.24 14.57 -5.94
C LEU A 254 -11.81 14.00 -5.89
N LEU A 255 -11.29 13.79 -4.68
CA LEU A 255 -9.98 13.17 -4.51
C LEU A 255 -9.93 11.76 -5.13
N PHE A 256 -11.09 11.09 -5.22
CA PHE A 256 -11.26 9.83 -5.95
C PHE A 256 -10.79 9.89 -7.40
N TYR A 257 -10.99 11.02 -8.07
CA TYR A 257 -10.77 11.19 -9.51
C TYR A 257 -9.49 11.97 -9.82
N LYS A 258 -8.71 12.31 -8.80
CA LYS A 258 -7.39 12.90 -9.03
C LYS A 258 -6.47 11.84 -9.60
N ASN A 259 -5.74 12.19 -10.66
CA ASN A 259 -4.66 11.38 -11.20
C ASN A 259 -3.43 11.46 -10.28
N TRP A 260 -3.57 10.94 -9.07
CA TRP A 260 -2.49 10.79 -8.10
C TRP A 260 -1.99 9.36 -8.12
N GLU A 261 -0.69 9.20 -7.94
CA GLU A 261 -0.13 7.91 -7.59
C GLU A 261 -0.73 7.42 -6.27
N VAL A 262 -0.97 6.11 -6.18
CA VAL A 262 -1.54 5.44 -5.00
C VAL A 262 -0.75 5.79 -3.73
N ARG A 263 0.59 5.77 -3.82
CA ARG A 263 1.50 6.18 -2.72
C ARG A 263 1.19 7.59 -2.21
N LYS A 264 1.14 8.57 -3.13
CA LYS A 264 0.92 9.97 -2.80
C LYS A 264 -0.42 10.17 -2.10
N ARG A 265 -1.45 9.44 -2.53
CA ARG A 265 -2.76 9.47 -1.90
C ARG A 265 -2.76 8.88 -0.50
N CYS A 266 -2.10 7.72 -0.31
CA CYS A 266 -1.94 7.09 1.00
C CYS A 266 -1.26 8.03 2.00
N ILE A 267 -0.13 8.62 1.61
CA ILE A 267 0.62 9.57 2.46
C ILE A 267 -0.21 10.82 2.74
N PHE A 268 -0.90 11.36 1.74
CA PHE A 268 -1.77 12.53 1.96
C PHE A 268 -2.87 12.26 2.99
N GLN A 269 -3.49 11.08 2.94
CA GLN A 269 -4.52 10.67 3.88
C GLN A 269 -3.94 10.49 5.29
N ASP A 270 -2.77 9.87 5.42
CA ASP A 270 -2.07 9.68 6.69
C ASP A 270 -1.64 11.00 7.33
N ASP A 271 -1.04 11.90 6.54
CA ASP A 271 -0.62 13.22 7.00
C ASP A 271 -1.80 14.04 7.52
N PHE A 272 -2.93 13.98 6.83
CA PHE A 272 -4.16 14.61 7.31
C PHE A 272 -4.69 13.96 8.58
N ASN A 273 -4.64 12.63 8.70
CA ASN A 273 -5.05 11.93 9.92
C ASN A 273 -4.21 12.41 11.10
N GLY A 274 -2.88 12.49 10.95
CA GLY A 274 -1.99 13.04 11.97
C GLY A 274 -2.33 14.49 12.36
N GLU A 275 -2.52 15.38 11.39
CA GLU A 275 -2.86 16.78 11.65
C GLU A 275 -4.24 16.95 12.30
N CYS A 276 -5.27 16.32 11.74
CA CYS A 276 -6.66 16.45 12.16
C CYS A 276 -6.90 15.76 13.52
N LEU A 277 -6.45 14.51 13.68
CA LEU A 277 -6.79 13.69 14.84
C LEU A 277 -5.97 14.03 16.08
N VAL A 278 -4.65 14.24 15.93
CA VAL A 278 -3.74 14.46 17.06
C VAL A 278 -3.92 15.86 17.63
N LYS A 279 -3.99 16.89 16.78
CA LYS A 279 -4.04 18.29 17.24
C LYS A 279 -5.41 18.71 17.76
N ASN A 280 -6.49 18.05 17.33
CA ASN A 280 -7.85 18.35 17.79
C ASN A 280 -8.38 17.34 18.84
N LYS A 281 -7.54 16.42 19.35
CA LYS A 281 -7.93 15.35 20.29
C LYS A 281 -9.09 14.45 19.82
N TYR A 282 -9.39 14.46 18.52
CA TYR A 282 -10.53 13.75 17.96
C TYR A 282 -10.30 12.22 17.95
N TYR A 283 -9.04 11.78 17.89
CA TYR A 283 -8.68 10.35 17.98
C TYR A 283 -9.15 9.72 19.28
N THR A 284 -8.90 10.38 20.41
CA THR A 284 -9.15 9.84 21.75
C THR A 284 -10.63 9.79 22.12
N GLU A 285 -11.45 10.65 21.50
CA GLU A 285 -12.87 10.78 21.83
C GLU A 285 -13.78 9.98 20.89
N ALA A 286 -13.40 9.77 19.62
CA ALA A 286 -14.27 9.17 18.61
C ALA A 286 -13.73 7.89 17.97
N ASN A 287 -12.47 7.51 18.21
CA ASN A 287 -11.83 6.31 17.66
C ASN A 287 -12.12 6.07 16.16
N CYS A 288 -12.12 7.17 15.40
CA CYS A 288 -12.59 7.22 14.03
C CYS A 288 -11.48 7.65 13.07
N TYR A 289 -11.45 7.02 11.90
CA TYR A 289 -10.48 7.29 10.85
C TYR A 289 -11.17 8.15 9.78
N PRO A 290 -10.74 9.41 9.58
CA PRO A 290 -11.37 10.28 8.62
C PRO A 290 -10.89 9.90 7.22
N PHE A 291 -11.82 9.80 6.28
CA PHE A 291 -11.52 9.49 4.89
C PHE A 291 -11.91 10.67 4.02
N ILE A 292 -10.88 11.37 3.52
CA ILE A 292 -11.06 12.62 2.78
C ILE A 292 -11.46 12.28 1.36
N PHE A 293 -12.51 12.91 0.89
CA PHE A 293 -13.01 12.70 -0.46
C PHE A 293 -13.09 13.98 -1.28
N PHE A 294 -13.09 15.16 -0.64
CA PHE A 294 -13.21 16.44 -1.33
C PHE A 294 -12.44 17.55 -0.62
N VAL A 295 -11.81 18.42 -1.41
CA VAL A 295 -11.04 19.58 -0.91
C VAL A 295 -11.39 20.81 -1.75
N GLU A 296 -11.80 21.88 -1.08
CA GLU A 296 -12.07 23.20 -1.67
C GLU A 296 -11.23 24.23 -0.91
N ASP A 297 -10.18 24.75 -1.55
CA ASP A 297 -9.17 25.63 -0.94
C ASP A 297 -8.55 25.04 0.36
N ASN A 298 -8.89 25.61 1.52
CA ASN A 298 -8.42 25.16 2.84
C ASN A 298 -9.44 24.26 3.55
N LEU A 299 -10.56 23.92 2.91
CA LEU A 299 -11.66 23.14 3.48
C LEU A 299 -11.57 21.69 3.02
N TYR A 300 -11.43 20.79 3.98
CA TYR A 300 -11.20 19.36 3.76
C TYR A 300 -12.44 18.62 4.24
N TYR A 301 -13.14 18.00 3.30
CA TYR A 301 -14.38 17.28 3.55
C TYR A 301 -14.11 15.78 3.59
N PHE A 302 -14.59 15.15 4.67
CA PHE A 302 -14.36 13.74 4.93
C PHE A 302 -15.56 13.08 5.60
N VAL A 303 -15.63 11.76 5.48
CA VAL A 303 -16.52 10.91 6.29
C VAL A 303 -15.69 10.13 7.30
N THR A 304 -16.29 9.70 8.41
CA THR A 304 -15.64 8.79 9.36
C THR A 304 -15.95 7.35 8.98
N THR A 305 -14.92 6.56 8.71
CA THR A 305 -15.07 5.23 8.10
C THR A 305 -14.71 4.08 9.03
N ARG A 306 -14.21 4.32 10.25
CA ARG A 306 -13.96 3.24 11.24
C ARG A 306 -14.70 3.57 12.53
N GLU A 307 -15.54 2.67 13.00
CA GLU A 307 -16.22 2.74 14.30
C GLU A 307 -15.63 1.62 15.18
N ASN A 308 -14.69 1.93 16.06
CA ASN A 308 -14.28 0.97 17.08
C ASN A 308 -15.05 1.24 18.38
N SER A 309 -15.94 0.32 18.71
CA SER A 309 -16.68 0.12 19.98
C SER A 309 -18.05 0.78 20.16
N GLU A 310 -18.88 0.04 20.88
CA GLU A 310 -20.27 0.23 21.36
C GLU A 310 -20.54 1.57 22.10
N PHE A 311 -19.58 2.50 22.14
CA PHE A 311 -19.64 3.74 22.92
C PHE A 311 -20.31 4.93 22.21
N LEU A 312 -20.64 4.82 20.92
CA LEU A 312 -20.94 5.97 20.07
C LEU A 312 -22.33 5.96 19.38
N GLU A 313 -23.23 5.06 19.77
CA GLU A 313 -24.61 5.08 19.26
C GLU A 313 -25.34 6.42 19.53
N SER A 314 -24.86 7.24 20.48
CA SER A 314 -25.47 8.52 20.82
C SER A 314 -24.88 9.75 20.09
N TYR A 315 -23.68 9.68 19.49
CA TYR A 315 -23.02 10.83 18.88
C TYR A 315 -22.77 10.72 17.36
N THR A 316 -22.67 9.52 16.79
CA THR A 316 -22.44 9.32 15.35
C THR A 316 -23.69 8.82 14.64
N LYS A 317 -24.49 9.76 14.13
CA LYS A 317 -25.39 9.46 13.01
C LYS A 317 -24.51 9.09 11.80
N LYS A 318 -24.71 7.87 11.29
CA LYS A 318 -24.04 7.24 10.14
C LYS A 318 -23.74 8.23 9.00
N ASP A 319 -22.55 8.09 8.39
CA ASP A 319 -22.07 8.74 7.16
C ASP A 319 -22.19 10.27 7.10
N ARG A 320 -22.02 10.96 8.24
CA ARG A 320 -22.01 12.41 8.24
C ARG A 320 -20.73 12.97 7.63
N VAL A 321 -20.89 14.01 6.81
CA VAL A 321 -19.75 14.74 6.25
C VAL A 321 -19.29 15.78 7.27
N HIS A 322 -18.00 15.76 7.54
CA HIS A 322 -17.30 16.75 8.36
C HIS A 322 -16.47 17.66 7.45
N CYS A 323 -16.21 18.87 7.92
CA CYS A 323 -15.34 19.82 7.25
C CYS A 323 -14.26 20.30 8.22
N TYR A 324 -13.00 20.10 7.86
CA TYR A 324 -11.85 20.63 8.58
C TYR A 324 -11.22 21.78 7.80
N ASN A 325 -11.05 22.92 8.46
CA ASN A 325 -10.35 24.06 7.88
C ASN A 325 -8.86 23.99 8.24
N MET A 326 -7.99 23.67 7.29
CA MET A 326 -6.54 23.54 7.53
C MET A 326 -5.88 24.85 7.99
N LYS A 327 -6.45 26.00 7.64
CA LYS A 327 -5.90 27.32 7.99
C LYS A 327 -6.26 27.72 9.42
N THR A 328 -7.54 27.60 9.80
CA THR A 328 -8.00 27.96 11.15
C THR A 328 -7.86 26.81 12.15
N ARG A 329 -7.65 25.59 11.65
CA ARG A 329 -7.62 24.33 12.41
C ARG A 329 -8.95 24.00 13.09
N GLU A 330 -10.05 24.46 12.53
CA GLU A 330 -11.39 24.24 13.09
C GLU A 330 -12.09 23.07 12.40
N LEU A 331 -12.69 22.19 13.21
CA LEU A 331 -13.56 21.11 12.76
C LEU A 331 -15.03 21.53 12.86
N THR A 332 -15.79 21.31 11.79
CA THR A 332 -17.22 21.61 11.74
C THR A 332 -18.01 20.42 11.21
N HIS A 333 -19.21 20.21 11.76
CA HIS A 333 -20.16 19.23 11.22
C HIS A 333 -21.02 19.92 10.17
N THR A 334 -21.09 19.35 8.96
CA THR A 334 -21.91 19.94 7.89
C THR A 334 -23.41 19.71 8.12
N GLY A 335 -23.77 18.77 9.00
CA GLY A 335 -25.14 18.34 9.23
C GLY A 335 -25.71 17.41 8.15
N LYS A 336 -24.94 17.12 7.09
CA LYS A 336 -25.37 16.34 5.91
C LYS A 336 -24.81 14.93 5.94
N THR A 337 -25.54 13.97 5.37
CA THR A 337 -24.99 12.67 4.99
C THR A 337 -24.08 12.79 3.76
N PHE A 338 -23.29 11.75 3.48
CA PHE A 338 -22.50 11.67 2.25
C PHE A 338 -23.38 11.87 1.01
N ASN A 339 -24.50 11.14 0.89
CA ASN A 339 -25.40 11.28 -0.24
C ASN A 339 -25.99 12.70 -0.36
N GLU A 340 -26.46 13.31 0.74
CA GLU A 340 -26.97 14.70 0.72
C GLU A 340 -25.91 15.69 0.26
N PHE A 341 -24.68 15.54 0.75
CA PHE A 341 -23.55 16.37 0.33
C PHE A 341 -23.27 16.23 -1.16
N MET A 342 -23.24 14.99 -1.67
CA MET A 342 -22.98 14.71 -3.09
C MET A 342 -24.09 15.23 -4.00
N VAL A 343 -25.36 15.13 -3.58
CA VAL A 343 -26.50 15.71 -4.30
C VAL A 343 -26.39 17.23 -4.38
N ASP A 344 -26.03 17.88 -3.27
CA ASP A 344 -25.83 19.33 -3.27
C ASP A 344 -24.63 19.75 -4.13
N LEU A 345 -23.59 18.92 -4.18
CA LEU A 345 -22.46 19.13 -5.07
C LEU A 345 -22.90 19.08 -6.53
N VAL A 346 -23.70 18.09 -6.95
CA VAL A 346 -24.27 18.03 -8.31
C VAL A 346 -25.13 19.26 -8.60
N ARG A 347 -26.01 19.67 -7.67
CA ARG A 347 -26.86 20.86 -7.84
C ARG A 347 -26.06 22.15 -7.98
N LYS A 348 -24.95 22.29 -7.25
CA LYS A 348 -24.04 23.44 -7.32
C LYS A 348 -23.28 23.48 -8.65
N THR A 349 -22.88 22.32 -9.15
CA THR A 349 -21.85 22.21 -10.21
C THR A 349 -22.42 21.91 -11.59
N ASN A 350 -23.41 21.04 -11.66
CA ASN A 350 -24.05 20.60 -12.89
C ASN A 350 -25.57 20.40 -12.71
N PRO A 351 -26.32 21.47 -12.38
CA PRO A 351 -27.77 21.38 -12.09
C PRO A 351 -28.60 20.87 -13.27
N ASN A 352 -28.12 21.07 -14.50
CA ASN A 352 -28.81 20.69 -15.73
C ASN A 352 -28.37 19.31 -16.27
N LEU A 353 -27.40 18.65 -15.62
CA LEU A 353 -26.84 17.37 -16.06
C LEU A 353 -26.30 17.45 -17.49
N GLU A 354 -25.51 18.48 -17.79
CA GLU A 354 -24.84 18.67 -19.07
C GLU A 354 -23.50 17.94 -19.10
N VAL A 355 -23.01 17.66 -20.32
CA VAL A 355 -21.73 16.98 -20.51
C VAL A 355 -20.58 17.88 -20.07
N GLU A 356 -19.73 17.36 -19.20
CA GLU A 356 -18.48 17.99 -18.78
C GLU A 356 -17.28 17.06 -19.02
N GLU A 357 -16.08 17.55 -18.70
CA GLU A 357 -14.85 16.77 -18.75
C GLU A 357 -14.91 15.60 -17.76
N GLU A 358 -14.62 14.39 -18.26
CA GLU A 358 -14.54 13.18 -17.44
C GLU A 358 -13.16 13.06 -16.80
N LYS A 359 -13.12 12.72 -15.51
CA LYS A 359 -11.89 12.41 -14.77
C LYS A 359 -11.94 10.99 -14.26
N ILE A 360 -10.82 10.29 -14.41
CA ILE A 360 -10.64 8.92 -13.93
C ILE A 360 -9.55 8.93 -12.89
N GLY A 361 -9.83 8.35 -11.73
CA GLY A 361 -8.81 8.09 -10.71
C GLY A 361 -8.76 6.62 -10.32
N GLU A 362 -7.75 6.30 -9.52
CA GLU A 362 -7.47 4.94 -9.06
C GLU A 362 -6.95 4.97 -7.62
N MET A 363 -7.28 3.93 -6.86
CA MET A 363 -7.04 3.86 -5.42
C MET A 363 -6.04 2.79 -5.03
N ILE A 364 -5.95 1.71 -5.78
CA ILE A 364 -5.10 0.55 -5.43
C ILE A 364 -4.28 0.02 -6.61
N ASP A 365 -4.70 0.26 -7.86
CA ASP A 365 -3.95 -0.20 -9.03
C ASP A 365 -2.76 0.73 -9.34
N ILE A 366 -1.59 0.12 -9.47
CA ILE A 366 -0.29 0.78 -9.63
C ILE A 366 0.12 0.61 -11.09
N LYS A 367 -0.05 1.70 -11.86
CA LYS A 367 0.31 1.73 -13.28
C LYS A 367 1.82 1.84 -13.44
N ILE A 368 2.40 0.95 -14.25
CA ILE A 368 3.76 1.05 -14.78
C ILE A 368 3.64 1.69 -16.18
N ASP A 369 4.62 2.49 -16.59
CA ASP A 369 4.60 3.09 -17.93
C ASP A 369 5.01 2.05 -18.99
N ASP A 370 4.34 2.03 -20.15
CA ASP A 370 4.46 0.95 -21.16
C ASP A 370 5.90 0.78 -21.72
N GLU A 371 6.74 1.81 -21.67
CA GLU A 371 8.14 1.77 -22.11
C GLU A 371 9.03 0.86 -21.23
N ASP A 372 8.66 0.66 -19.96
CA ASP A 372 9.41 -0.17 -19.02
C ASP A 372 9.20 -1.68 -19.26
N VAL A 373 8.15 -2.08 -19.98
CA VAL A 373 7.75 -3.49 -20.17
C VAL A 373 8.42 -4.10 -21.39
N ALA A 374 8.73 -3.31 -22.42
CA ALA A 374 9.20 -3.79 -23.72
C ALA A 374 10.69 -4.20 -23.76
N GLY A 375 11.51 -3.76 -22.80
CA GLY A 375 12.96 -3.97 -22.83
C GLY A 375 13.46 -5.35 -22.37
N GLU A 376 12.65 -6.16 -21.68
CA GLU A 376 13.19 -7.27 -20.85
C GLU A 376 12.49 -8.63 -21.05
N LEU A 377 11.55 -8.75 -22.00
CA LEU A 377 10.97 -10.04 -22.36
C LEU A 377 11.99 -11.03 -22.98
N GLU A 378 13.24 -10.60 -23.22
CA GLU A 378 14.34 -11.46 -23.69
C GLU A 378 15.08 -12.25 -22.59
N GLU A 379 14.91 -11.94 -21.29
CA GLU A 379 15.70 -12.57 -20.21
C GLU A 379 14.92 -13.50 -19.26
N MET A 380 13.74 -13.99 -19.67
CA MET A 380 13.00 -15.01 -18.91
C MET A 380 13.65 -16.40 -19.02
N LYS A 381 14.62 -16.71 -18.14
CA LYS A 381 14.95 -18.10 -17.78
C LYS A 381 14.27 -18.47 -16.46
N ILE A 382 13.34 -19.41 -16.53
CA ILE A 382 12.76 -20.07 -15.36
C ILE A 382 13.87 -20.94 -14.74
N ILE A 383 14.42 -20.49 -13.62
CA ILE A 383 15.35 -21.27 -12.80
C ILE A 383 14.55 -22.42 -12.17
N GLY A 384 15.03 -23.65 -12.33
CA GLY A 384 14.40 -24.87 -11.80
C GLY A 384 13.74 -25.82 -12.81
N SER A 385 13.97 -25.65 -14.12
CA SER A 385 13.68 -26.73 -15.09
C SER A 385 14.79 -27.80 -15.08
N GLN A 386 14.47 -29.03 -15.49
CA GLN A 386 15.24 -30.27 -15.27
C GLN A 386 16.74 -30.23 -15.62
N GLU A 387 17.20 -29.28 -16.43
CA GLU A 387 18.58 -29.18 -16.89
C GLU A 387 19.54 -28.55 -15.84
N GLU A 388 19.06 -27.65 -14.94
CA GLU A 388 19.90 -27.07 -13.87
C GLU A 388 20.11 -28.04 -12.70
N ARG A 389 19.18 -28.98 -12.47
CA ARG A 389 19.30 -30.00 -11.42
C ARG A 389 20.54 -30.88 -11.55
N ILE A 390 21.06 -31.05 -12.77
CA ILE A 390 22.21 -31.92 -13.06
C ILE A 390 23.52 -31.20 -12.71
N LEU A 391 23.64 -29.90 -13.02
CA LEU A 391 24.83 -29.10 -12.71
C LEU A 391 24.92 -28.73 -11.22
N GLU A 392 23.79 -28.49 -10.55
CA GLU A 392 23.77 -28.15 -9.12
C GLU A 392 23.97 -29.36 -8.19
N GLN A 393 23.58 -30.57 -8.62
CA GLN A 393 23.92 -31.80 -7.89
C GLN A 393 25.44 -32.01 -7.81
N GLU A 394 26.18 -31.71 -8.86
CA GLU A 394 27.64 -31.82 -8.89
C GLU A 394 28.37 -30.78 -7.99
N GLU A 395 27.75 -29.61 -7.74
CA GLU A 395 28.28 -28.62 -6.79
C GLU A 395 27.84 -28.87 -5.34
N ALA A 396 26.62 -29.35 -5.11
CA ALA A 396 26.11 -29.69 -3.78
C ALA A 396 26.89 -30.87 -3.15
N GLU A 397 27.36 -31.83 -3.95
CA GLU A 397 28.22 -32.93 -3.48
C GLU A 397 29.60 -32.47 -2.96
N LYS A 398 30.03 -31.24 -3.25
CA LYS A 398 31.26 -30.64 -2.67
C LYS A 398 31.03 -29.96 -1.32
N PHE A 399 29.78 -29.74 -0.90
CA PHE A 399 29.45 -29.08 0.36
C PHE A 399 29.30 -30.10 1.49
N VAL A 400 30.37 -30.85 1.78
CA VAL A 400 30.46 -31.63 3.01
C VAL A 400 30.90 -30.68 4.12
N LEU A 401 29.98 -30.36 5.03
CA LEU A 401 30.32 -29.76 6.32
C LEU A 401 31.24 -30.74 7.05
N THR A 402 32.50 -30.35 7.24
CA THR A 402 33.44 -31.06 8.10
C THR A 402 32.88 -31.08 9.53
N GLU A 403 32.30 -32.21 9.92
CA GLU A 403 32.11 -32.56 11.32
C GLU A 403 33.50 -32.73 11.98
N ASP A 404 33.65 -32.03 13.10
CA ASP A 404 34.56 -32.27 14.22
C ASP A 404 36.03 -32.63 13.95
N ALA A 405 36.87 -31.61 14.09
CA ALA A 405 38.28 -31.78 14.43
C ALA A 405 38.63 -31.08 15.76
N LYS A 406 38.72 -31.92 16.81
CA LYS A 406 39.54 -31.83 18.04
C LYS A 406 38.92 -30.98 19.18
N LEU A 407 38.72 -31.52 20.39
CA LEU A 407 39.62 -32.33 21.21
C LEU A 407 38.88 -33.36 22.08
#